data_AF-A0A1V5WQU8-F1
#
_entry.id   AF-A0A1V5WQU8-F1
#
_cell.length_a   1.000
_cell.length_b   1.000
_cell.length_c   1.000
_cell.angle_alpha   90.00
_cell.angle_beta   90.00
_cell.angle_gamma   90.00
#
_symmetry.space_group_name_H-M   'P 1'
#
loop_
_entity.id
_entity.type
_entity.pdbx_description
1 polymer ?
#
loop_
_entity_poly.entity_id
_entity_poly.type
_entity_poly.pdbx_seq_one_letter_code
_entity_poly.pdbx_strand_id
1 'polypeptide(L)'
;MKTELKKLKVKFEGKLIEIDIQKELSINENIINSQLRESPSSYYILCSLRDKYIKERDLLAREKDEAYSNAWVYYKDANERWNNEYVSHKANLNKKYSSIYERYLKAVEKANKFIAICKAYESRENILRTINANLRKG
;
A
#
# COMPACT_ATOMS: atom_id res chain seq x y z
N MET A 1 23.03 -5.50 0.31
CA MET A 1 21.65 -5.72 0.76
C MET A 1 20.95 -6.61 -0.28
N LYS A 2 20.96 -7.94 -0.11
CA LYS A 2 20.30 -8.89 -1.04
C LYS A 2 18.82 -8.98 -0.67
N THR A 3 18.00 -8.09 -1.22
CA THR A 3 16.53 -8.20 -1.10
C THR A 3 16.02 -9.00 -2.29
N GLU A 4 15.78 -10.30 -2.09
CA GLU A 4 14.98 -11.11 -3.01
C GLU A 4 13.57 -10.52 -3.03
N LEU A 5 13.17 -9.91 -4.16
CA LEU A 5 11.80 -9.45 -4.39
C LEU A 5 10.90 -10.70 -4.50
N LYS A 6 10.45 -11.18 -3.35
CA LYS A 6 9.62 -12.38 -3.19
C LYS A 6 8.38 -12.32 -4.08
N LYS A 7 8.19 -13.39 -4.85
CA LYS A 7 6.96 -13.75 -5.55
C LYS A 7 5.75 -13.45 -4.68
N LEU A 8 4.81 -12.67 -5.19
CA LEU A 8 3.63 -12.23 -4.47
C LEU A 8 2.48 -13.18 -4.81
N LYS A 9 2.18 -14.09 -3.88
CA LYS A 9 1.01 -14.98 -3.99
C LYS A 9 -0.23 -14.22 -3.57
N VAL A 10 -1.12 -13.98 -4.53
CA VAL A 10 -2.36 -13.26 -4.33
C VAL A 10 -3.52 -14.16 -4.72
N LYS A 11 -4.52 -14.29 -3.85
CA LYS A 11 -5.78 -14.94 -4.21
C LYS A 11 -6.72 -13.87 -4.77
N PHE A 12 -6.95 -13.88 -6.08
CA PHE A 12 -7.87 -12.98 -6.77
C PHE A 12 -9.00 -13.81 -7.41
N GLU A 13 -10.25 -13.47 -7.11
CA GLU A 13 -11.45 -14.18 -7.62
C GLU A 13 -11.40 -15.72 -7.48
N GLY A 14 -10.92 -16.20 -6.33
CA GLY A 14 -10.83 -17.64 -6.05
C GLY A 14 -9.62 -18.36 -6.66
N LYS A 15 -8.85 -17.72 -7.55
CA LYS A 15 -7.62 -18.26 -8.13
C LYS A 15 -6.38 -17.72 -7.39
N LEU A 16 -5.44 -18.61 -7.08
CA LEU A 16 -4.11 -18.26 -6.57
C LEU A 16 -3.24 -17.84 -7.75
N ILE A 17 -2.94 -16.55 -7.83
CA ILE A 17 -2.06 -15.97 -8.84
C ILE A 17 -0.74 -15.63 -8.15
N GLU A 18 0.35 -16.21 -8.65
CA GLU A 18 1.70 -15.92 -8.18
C GLU A 18 2.32 -14.88 -9.10
N ILE A 19 2.35 -13.63 -8.66
CA ILE A 19 2.92 -12.52 -9.43
C ILE A 19 4.38 -12.37 -9.03
N ASP A 20 5.28 -12.72 -9.93
CA ASP A 20 6.69 -12.40 -9.78
C ASP A 20 6.92 -10.95 -10.23
N ILE A 21 7.06 -10.03 -9.26
CA ILE A 21 7.20 -8.60 -9.52
C ILE A 21 8.43 -8.30 -10.39
N GLN A 22 9.54 -9.04 -10.23
CA GLN A 22 10.73 -8.80 -11.05
C GLN A 22 10.52 -9.25 -12.49
N LYS A 23 9.90 -10.43 -12.67
CA LYS A 23 9.60 -10.93 -14.01
C LYS A 23 8.59 -10.05 -14.73
N GLU A 24 7.57 -9.56 -14.03
CA GLU A 24 6.59 -8.66 -14.64
C GLU A 24 7.14 -7.25 -14.88
N LEU A 25 8.03 -6.71 -14.03
CA LEU A 25 8.69 -5.45 -14.33
C LEU A 25 9.71 -5.56 -15.48
N SER A 26 10.24 -6.76 -15.74
CA SER A 26 11.19 -6.96 -16.83
C SER A 26 10.55 -6.72 -18.20
N ILE A 27 11.26 -6.00 -19.06
CA ILE A 27 10.90 -5.76 -20.45
C ILE A 27 11.68 -6.77 -21.30
N ASN A 28 10.97 -7.54 -22.13
CA ASN A 28 11.59 -8.45 -23.06
C ASN A 28 11.12 -8.10 -24.48
N GLU A 29 12.07 -7.62 -25.29
CA GLU A 29 11.80 -7.12 -26.64
C GLU A 29 11.19 -8.18 -27.56
N ASN A 30 11.51 -9.45 -27.35
CA ASN A 30 11.04 -10.56 -28.20
C ASN A 30 9.56 -10.92 -27.97
N ILE A 31 8.95 -10.47 -26.87
CA ILE A 31 7.56 -10.81 -26.50
C ILE A 31 6.72 -9.57 -26.15
N ILE A 32 7.11 -8.39 -26.63
CA ILE A 32 6.43 -7.11 -26.35
C ILE A 32 4.92 -7.19 -26.58
N ASN A 33 4.47 -7.81 -27.68
CA ASN A 33 3.04 -7.88 -28.01
C ASN A 33 2.24 -8.73 -27.01
N SER A 34 2.80 -9.84 -26.53
CA SER A 34 2.17 -10.65 -25.48
C SER A 34 2.19 -9.93 -24.13
N GLN A 35 3.31 -9.26 -23.80
CA GLN A 35 3.43 -8.45 -22.58
C GLN A 35 2.42 -7.29 -22.55
N LEU A 36 2.18 -6.63 -23.69
CA LEU A 36 1.17 -5.58 -23.82
C LEU A 36 -0.26 -6.11 -23.68
N ARG A 37 -0.53 -7.33 -24.14
CA ARG A 37 -1.85 -7.96 -24.04
C ARG A 37 -2.20 -8.38 -22.61
N GLU A 38 -1.21 -8.82 -21.84
CA GLU A 38 -1.39 -9.28 -20.45
C GLU A 38 -1.31 -8.12 -19.42
N SER A 39 -0.67 -7.00 -19.79
CA SER A 39 -0.48 -5.82 -18.93
C SER A 39 -1.76 -5.30 -18.26
N PRO A 40 -2.91 -5.19 -18.95
CA PRO A 40 -4.15 -4.68 -18.33
C PRO A 40 -4.67 -5.59 -17.21
N SER A 41 -4.58 -6.91 -17.39
CA SER A 41 -5.07 -7.89 -16.41
C SER A 41 -4.22 -7.90 -15.14
N SER A 42 -2.89 -7.94 -15.27
CA SER A 42 -1.98 -7.89 -14.12
C SER A 42 -2.06 -6.57 -13.37
N TYR A 43 -2.15 -5.45 -14.11
CA TYR A 43 -2.29 -4.11 -13.50
C TYR A 43 -3.62 -3.95 -12.75
N TYR A 44 -4.71 -4.50 -13.27
CA TYR A 44 -6.01 -4.47 -12.59
C TYR A 44 -5.97 -5.21 -11.23
N ILE A 45 -5.30 -6.36 -11.18
CA ILE A 45 -5.13 -7.13 -9.93
C ILE A 45 -4.33 -6.30 -8.91
N LEU A 46 -3.23 -5.67 -9.34
CA LEU A 46 -2.40 -4.83 -8.48
C LEU A 46 -3.16 -3.60 -7.96
N CYS A 47 -3.93 -2.92 -8.82
CA CYS A 47 -4.81 -1.82 -8.42
C CYS A 47 -5.84 -2.25 -7.38
N SER A 48 -6.47 -3.42 -7.59
CA SER A 48 -7.46 -3.94 -6.64
C SER A 48 -6.84 -4.24 -5.27
N LEU A 49 -5.61 -4.77 -5.24
CA LEU A 49 -4.87 -4.99 -3.99
C LEU A 49 -4.48 -3.68 -3.32
N ARG A 50 -3.99 -2.71 -4.10
CA ARG A 50 -3.67 -1.37 -3.61
C ARG A 50 -4.90 -0.76 -2.94
N ASP A 51 -6.05 -0.79 -3.59
CA ASP A 51 -7.28 -0.17 -3.07
C ASP A 51 -7.77 -0.88 -1.81
N LYS A 52 -7.62 -2.21 -1.72
CA LYS A 52 -7.90 -2.96 -0.50
C LYS A 52 -7.02 -2.50 0.66
N TYR A 53 -5.71 -2.38 0.46
CA TYR A 53 -4.78 -1.97 1.51
C TYR A 53 -4.92 -0.48 1.87
N ILE A 54 -5.30 0.37 0.92
CA ILE A 54 -5.65 1.77 1.19
C ILE A 54 -6.89 1.83 2.09
N LYS A 55 -7.94 1.05 1.79
CA LYS A 55 -9.14 0.99 2.66
C LYS A 55 -8.80 0.50 4.06
N GLU A 56 -7.98 -0.53 4.20
CA GLU A 56 -7.54 -1.05 5.50
C GLU A 56 -6.75 0.01 6.29
N ARG A 57 -5.84 0.72 5.63
CA ARG A 57 -5.11 1.86 6.22
C ARG A 57 -6.07 2.95 6.70
N ASP A 58 -7.03 3.34 5.87
CA ASP A 58 -7.95 4.43 6.18
C ASP A 58 -8.92 4.08 7.32
N LEU A 59 -9.33 2.82 7.41
CA LEU A 59 -10.10 2.31 8.56
C LEU A 59 -9.28 2.39 9.85
N LEU A 60 -8.03 1.91 9.83
CA LEU A 60 -7.14 1.98 10.99
C LEU A 60 -6.77 3.43 11.37
N ALA A 61 -6.72 4.35 10.40
CA ALA A 61 -6.53 5.77 10.68
C ALA A 61 -7.70 6.34 11.50
N ARG A 62 -8.94 5.98 11.14
CA ARG A 62 -10.14 6.36 11.90
C ARG A 62 -10.15 5.76 13.29
N GLU A 63 -9.87 4.46 13.42
CA GLU A 63 -9.78 3.80 14.73
C GLU A 63 -8.71 4.43 15.63
N LYS A 64 -7.57 4.83 15.04
CA LYS A 64 -6.50 5.56 15.74
C LYS A 64 -7.01 6.89 16.29
N ASP A 65 -7.70 7.68 15.46
CA ASP A 65 -8.20 9.01 15.83
C ASP A 65 -9.31 8.93 16.87
N GLU A 66 -10.18 7.93 16.78
CA GLU A 66 -11.19 7.62 17.81
C GLU A 66 -10.55 7.18 19.12
N ALA A 67 -9.53 6.30 19.07
CA ALA A 67 -8.82 5.86 20.26
C ALA A 67 -8.07 7.01 20.95
N TYR A 68 -7.44 7.90 20.17
CA TYR A 68 -6.80 9.10 20.70
C TYR A 68 -7.80 10.04 21.34
N SER A 69 -8.90 10.34 20.64
CA SER A 69 -9.96 11.24 21.13
C SER A 69 -10.57 10.72 22.44
N ASN A 70 -10.90 9.43 22.50
CA ASN A 70 -11.43 8.80 23.72
C ASN A 70 -10.44 8.86 24.88
N ALA A 71 -9.15 8.61 24.61
CA ALA A 71 -8.10 8.71 25.64
C ALA A 71 -7.92 10.16 26.12
N TRP A 72 -7.99 11.12 25.21
CA TRP A 72 -7.85 12.54 25.52
C TRP A 72 -9.01 13.04 26.38
N VAL A 73 -10.25 12.74 26.00
CA VAL A 73 -11.46 13.10 26.78
C VAL A 73 -11.40 12.48 28.17
N TYR A 74 -11.08 11.18 28.28
CA TYR A 74 -10.94 10.51 29.58
C TYR A 74 -9.97 11.23 30.52
N TYR A 75 -8.79 11.62 30.01
CA TYR A 75 -7.80 12.33 30.82
C TYR A 75 -8.18 13.79 31.10
N LYS A 76 -8.92 14.45 30.20
CA LYS A 76 -9.40 15.82 30.40
C LYS A 76 -10.52 15.88 31.44
N ASP A 77 -11.46 14.94 31.37
CA ASP A 77 -12.58 14.81 32.31
C ASP A 77 -12.11 14.36 33.70
N ALA A 78 -11.05 13.54 33.77
CA ALA A 78 -10.46 13.13 35.04
C ALA A 78 -9.86 14.31 35.84
N ASN A 79 -9.38 15.35 35.16
CA ASN A 79 -8.93 16.57 35.82
C ASN A 79 -8.94 17.77 34.86
N GLU A 80 -9.95 18.62 35.00
CA GLU A 80 -10.15 19.81 34.17
C GLU A 80 -8.97 20.80 34.24
N ARG A 81 -8.25 20.81 35.37
CA ARG A 81 -7.08 21.70 35.59
C ARG A 81 -5.82 21.23 34.88
N TRP A 82 -5.79 20.03 34.31
CA TRP A 82 -4.63 19.57 33.54
C TRP A 82 -4.49 20.36 32.24
N ASN A 83 -3.27 20.82 31.98
CA ASN A 83 -2.91 21.48 30.72
C ASN A 83 -3.11 20.51 29.55
N ASN A 84 -3.55 21.05 28.41
CA ASN A 84 -3.86 20.28 27.20
C ASN A 84 -2.63 19.50 26.68
N GLU A 85 -1.43 20.04 26.85
CA GLU A 85 -0.18 19.35 26.49
C GLU A 85 0.06 18.09 27.34
N TYR A 86 -0.21 18.16 28.65
CA TYR A 86 -0.07 17.04 29.56
C TYR A 86 -1.09 15.92 29.24
N VAL A 87 -2.34 16.31 28.99
CA VAL A 87 -3.43 15.40 28.58
C VAL A 87 -3.08 14.71 27.25
N SER A 88 -2.56 15.45 26.28
CA SER A 88 -2.14 14.92 24.98
C SER A 88 -0.98 13.92 25.11
N HIS A 89 0.01 14.22 25.95
CA HIS A 89 1.10 13.28 26.25
C HIS A 89 0.57 11.99 26.91
N LYS A 90 -0.36 12.10 27.86
CA LYS A 90 -0.99 10.93 28.49
C LYS A 90 -1.82 10.11 27.50
N ALA A 91 -2.57 10.76 26.61
CA ALA A 91 -3.34 10.09 25.57
C ALA A 91 -2.43 9.31 24.60
N ASN A 92 -1.28 9.88 24.23
CA ASN A 92 -0.28 9.20 23.38
C ASN A 92 0.36 7.99 24.06
N LEU A 93 0.52 8.02 25.39
CA LEU A 93 1.02 6.90 26.18
C LEU A 93 -0.03 5.82 26.47
N ASN A 94 -1.28 6.02 26.05
CA ASN A 94 -2.33 5.04 26.26
C ASN A 94 -2.03 3.77 25.44
N LYS A 95 -1.90 2.62 26.13
CA LYS A 95 -1.60 1.32 25.51
C LYS A 95 -2.56 0.96 24.36
N LYS A 96 -3.84 1.33 24.47
CA LYS A 96 -4.83 1.09 23.41
C LYS A 96 -4.51 1.90 22.15
N TYR A 97 -4.20 3.19 22.31
CA TYR A 97 -3.77 4.05 21.20
C TYR A 97 -2.46 3.56 20.60
N SER A 98 -1.44 3.28 21.41
CA SER A 98 -0.13 2.83 20.92
C SER A 98 -0.24 1.53 20.10
N SER A 99 -1.05 0.57 20.56
CA SER A 99 -1.27 -0.69 19.83
C SER A 99 -1.95 -0.49 18.47
N ILE A 100 -2.97 0.38 18.40
CA ILE A 100 -3.65 0.72 17.14
C ILE A 100 -2.70 1.50 16.22
N TYR A 101 -1.90 2.39 16.78
CA TYR A 101 -0.91 3.18 16.04
C TYR A 101 0.15 2.29 15.36
N GLU A 102 0.70 1.29 16.07
CA GLU A 102 1.63 0.34 15.47
C GLU A 102 1.01 -0.47 14.33
N ARG A 103 -0.26 -0.89 14.48
CA ARG A 103 -1.00 -1.58 13.42
C ARG A 103 -1.23 -0.68 12.21
N TYR A 104 -1.60 0.57 12.44
CA TYR A 104 -1.73 1.58 11.41
C TYR A 104 -0.41 1.79 10.65
N LEU A 105 0.72 1.93 11.35
CA LEU A 105 2.04 2.08 10.71
C LEU A 105 2.37 0.90 9.78
N LYS A 106 2.12 -0.33 10.21
CA LYS A 106 2.30 -1.54 9.37
C LYS A 106 1.40 -1.51 8.13
N ALA A 107 0.15 -1.06 8.28
CA ALA A 107 -0.78 -0.92 7.16
C ALA A 107 -0.34 0.19 6.18
N VAL A 108 0.19 1.31 6.68
CA VAL A 108 0.75 2.41 5.88
C VAL A 108 1.93 1.91 5.05
N GLU A 109 2.89 1.23 5.67
CA GLU A 109 4.06 0.68 4.96
C GLU A 109 3.63 -0.27 3.83
N LYS A 110 2.67 -1.15 4.14
CA LYS A 110 2.13 -2.10 3.17
C LYS A 110 1.42 -1.40 2.01
N ALA A 111 0.53 -0.44 2.29
CA ALA A 111 -0.17 0.33 1.28
C ALA A 111 0.81 1.11 0.38
N ASN A 112 1.81 1.77 0.97
CA ASN A 112 2.84 2.51 0.24
C ASN A 112 3.65 1.62 -0.69
N LYS A 113 3.96 0.39 -0.27
CA LYS A 113 4.65 -0.59 -1.13
C LYS A 113 3.83 -0.92 -2.38
N PHE A 114 2.52 -1.16 -2.25
CA PHE A 114 1.66 -1.44 -3.40
C PHE A 114 1.42 -0.21 -4.29
N ILE A 115 1.34 0.99 -3.70
CA ILE A 115 1.30 2.25 -4.46
C ILE A 115 2.56 2.39 -5.32
N ALA A 116 3.74 2.14 -4.75
CA ALA A 116 5.01 2.20 -5.48
C ALA A 116 5.08 1.17 -6.63
N ILE A 117 4.60 -0.05 -6.39
CA ILE A 117 4.51 -1.09 -7.43
C ILE A 117 3.60 -0.64 -8.58
N CYS A 118 2.41 -0.11 -8.29
CA CYS A 118 1.49 0.36 -9.33
C CYS A 118 2.12 1.47 -10.20
N LYS A 119 2.80 2.44 -9.57
CA LYS A 119 3.54 3.50 -10.29
C LYS A 119 4.65 2.94 -11.17
N ALA A 120 5.36 1.92 -10.70
CA ALA A 120 6.41 1.29 -11.48
C ALA A 120 5.84 0.55 -12.70
N TYR A 121 4.65 -0.05 -12.59
CA TYR A 121 3.93 -0.65 -13.71
C TYR A 121 3.49 0.38 -14.75
N GLU A 122 2.93 1.50 -14.33
CA GLU A 122 2.55 2.60 -15.24
C GLU A 122 3.77 3.12 -16.01
N SER A 123 4.89 3.31 -15.32
CA SER A 123 6.16 3.70 -15.95
C SER A 123 6.63 2.66 -16.98
N ARG A 124 6.60 1.37 -16.63
CA ARG A 124 6.93 0.27 -17.55
C ARG A 124 6.05 0.28 -18.78
N GLU A 125 4.73 0.44 -18.63
CA GLU A 125 3.80 0.42 -19.76
C GLU A 125 4.11 1.56 -20.75
N ASN A 126 4.45 2.75 -20.24
CA ASN A 126 4.87 3.88 -21.07
C ASN A 126 6.15 3.58 -21.86
N ILE A 127 7.13 2.93 -21.22
CA ILE A 127 8.38 2.49 -21.89
C ILE A 127 8.06 1.46 -22.97
N LEU A 128 7.25 0.44 -22.67
CA LEU A 128 6.86 -0.59 -23.63
C LEU A 128 6.12 -0.01 -24.86
N ARG A 129 5.21 0.94 -24.64
CA ARG A 129 4.53 1.66 -25.74
C ARG A 129 5.53 2.41 -26.61
N THR A 130 6.52 3.05 -26.01
CA THR A 130 7.57 3.80 -26.72
C THR A 130 8.45 2.86 -27.55
N ILE A 131 8.92 1.75 -26.97
CA ILE A 131 9.74 0.75 -27.69
C ILE A 131 8.96 0.15 -28.85
N ASN A 132 7.70 -0.24 -28.64
CA ASN A 132 6.85 -0.80 -29.70
C ASN A 132 6.61 0.22 -30.83
N ALA A 133 6.42 1.49 -30.52
CA ALA A 133 6.28 2.54 -31.53
C ALA A 133 7.56 2.73 -32.37
N ASN A 134 8.74 2.63 -31.74
CA ASN A 134 10.02 2.70 -32.44
C ASN A 134 10.25 1.46 -33.33
N LEU A 135 9.93 0.26 -32.86
CA LEU A 135 10.03 -0.97 -33.65
C LEU A 135 9.12 -0.99 -34.89
N ARG A 136 8.01 -0.26 -34.87
CA ARG A 136 7.10 -0.12 -36.03
C ARG A 136 7.58 0.91 -37.05
N LYS A 137 8.49 1.81 -36.66
CA LYS A 137 9.05 2.86 -37.53
C LYS A 137 10.39 2.48 -38.14
N GLY A 138 11.07 1.48 -37.56
CA GLY A 138 12.32 0.91 -38.06
C GLY A 138 12.11 -0.13 -39.15
#